data_AF-A0A4P9WRV3-F1
#
_entry.id   AF-A0A4P9WRV3-F1
#
_cell.length_a   1.000
_cell.length_b   1.000
_cell.length_c   1.000
_cell.angle_alpha   90.00
_cell.angle_beta   90.00
_cell.angle_gamma   90.00
#
_symmetry.space_group_name_H-M   'P 1'
#
loop_
_entity.id
_entity.type
_entity.pdbx_description
1 polymer ?
#
loop_
_entity_poly.entity_id
_entity_poly.type
_entity_poly.pdbx_seq_one_letter_code
_entity_poly.pdbx_strand_id
1 'polypeptide(L)'
;IVGSVTDDIRLKNVPKLSLCALRVTRTARARILAAGGEVITFDQLAQRAPTGANTVLLRGPRNARESVKHFGKPGAPGSSAKPFVRSKGRKFERARGRRASRGYKK
;
A
#
# COMPACT_ATOMS: atom_id res chain seq x y z
N ILE A 1 0.00 14.61 1.79
CA ILE A 1 -0.55 13.30 1.35
C ILE A 1 -2.06 13.42 1.25
N VAL A 2 -2.64 13.26 0.05
CA VAL A 2 -4.11 13.28 -0.10
C VAL A 2 -4.67 11.89 0.19
N GLY A 3 -4.73 11.53 1.47
CA GLY A 3 -5.16 10.20 1.89
C GLY A 3 -4.98 9.93 3.37
N SER A 4 -5.08 8.64 3.73
CA SER A 4 -4.87 8.16 5.10
C SER A 4 -3.42 7.74 5.32
N VAL A 5 -2.83 8.18 6.43
CA VAL A 5 -1.48 7.79 6.86
C VAL A 5 -1.59 6.79 8.01
N THR A 6 -0.97 5.64 7.80
CA THR A 6 -0.95 4.51 8.73
C THR A 6 0.44 4.34 9.34
N ASP A 7 0.50 3.78 10.55
CA ASP A 7 1.75 3.53 11.26
C ASP A 7 2.44 2.28 10.72
N ASP A 8 3.78 2.32 10.67
CA ASP A 8 4.62 1.17 10.35
C ASP A 8 5.46 0.78 11.57
N ILE A 9 5.04 -0.29 12.24
CA ILE A 9 5.69 -0.83 13.45
C ILE A 9 7.11 -1.32 13.14
N ARG A 10 7.41 -1.64 11.87
CA ARG A 10 8.73 -2.14 11.47
C ARG A 10 9.79 -1.05 11.47
N LEU A 11 9.39 0.21 11.28
CA LEU A 11 10.28 1.35 11.38
C LEU A 11 10.53 1.62 12.87
N LYS A 12 11.79 1.63 13.33
CA LYS A 12 12.09 1.86 14.76
C LYS A 12 12.09 3.34 15.11
N ASN A 13 12.91 4.11 14.40
CA ASN A 13 13.10 5.55 14.63
C ASN A 13 12.38 6.34 13.54
N VAL A 14 11.47 7.24 13.95
CA VAL A 14 10.78 8.14 13.03
C VAL A 14 11.54 9.47 13.04
N PRO A 15 11.98 9.99 11.87
CA PRO A 15 12.63 11.30 11.81
C PRO A 15 11.61 12.41 12.11
N LYS A 16 12.09 13.58 12.54
CA LYS A 16 11.24 14.77 12.69
C LYS A 16 10.66 15.13 11.32
N LEU A 17 9.32 15.16 11.22
CA LEU A 17 8.63 15.39 9.95
C LEU A 17 7.40 16.27 10.13
N SER A 18 7.15 17.13 9.15
CA SER A 18 5.92 17.90 9.01
C SER A 18 5.02 17.22 8.00
N LEU A 19 3.84 16.79 8.42
CA LEU A 19 2.95 15.95 7.62
C LEU A 19 1.57 16.57 7.50
N CYS A 20 1.17 16.88 6.26
CA CYS A 20 -0.22 17.18 5.91
C CYS A 20 -0.94 15.94 5.38
N ALA A 21 -2.09 15.58 5.96
CA ALA A 21 -2.91 14.46 5.49
C ALA A 21 -4.41 14.63 5.77
N LEU A 22 -5.25 13.88 5.03
CA LEU A 22 -6.71 13.87 5.26
C LEU A 22 -7.06 13.12 6.55
N ARG A 23 -6.39 11.98 6.78
CA ARG A 23 -6.58 11.16 7.99
C ARG A 23 -5.23 10.62 8.44
N VAL A 24 -5.03 10.55 9.75
CA VAL A 24 -3.84 9.96 10.35
C VAL A 24 -4.31 9.03 11.46
N THR A 25 -3.82 7.79 11.45
CA THR A 25 -4.11 6.83 12.52
C THR A 25 -3.55 7.32 13.86
N ARG A 26 -4.21 6.95 14.97
CA ARG A 26 -3.84 7.40 16.31
C ARG A 26 -2.37 7.08 16.65
N THR A 27 -1.92 5.88 16.31
CA THR A 27 -0.55 5.42 16.57
C THR A 27 0.47 6.19 15.71
N ALA A 28 0.19 6.40 14.43
CA ALA A 28 1.06 7.20 13.56
C ALA A 28 1.20 8.63 14.08
N ARG A 29 0.08 9.26 14.46
CA ARG A 29 0.09 10.62 15.03
C ARG A 29 0.95 10.69 16.29
N ALA A 30 0.79 9.74 17.22
CA ALA A 30 1.58 9.70 18.45
C ALA A 30 3.08 9.59 18.18
N ARG A 31 3.50 8.76 17.22
CA ARG A 31 4.92 8.60 16.87
C ARG A 31 5.53 9.81 16.19
N ILE A 32 4.77 10.48 15.32
CA ILE A 32 5.24 11.71 14.66
C ILE A 32 5.44 12.82 15.69
N LEU A 33 4.49 13.00 16.61
CA LEU A 33 4.59 13.99 17.68
C LEU A 33 5.72 13.65 18.67
N ALA A 34 5.89 12.38 19.02
CA ALA A 34 7.00 11.93 19.88
C ALA A 34 8.38 12.19 19.24
N ALA A 35 8.48 12.14 17.91
CA ALA A 35 9.68 12.53 17.17
C ALA A 35 9.87 14.06 17.04
N GLY A 36 9.00 14.86 17.67
CA GLY A 36 9.00 16.32 17.59
C GLY A 36 8.51 16.86 16.24
N GLY A 37 7.83 16.03 15.45
CA GLY A 37 7.19 16.42 14.19
C GLY A 37 5.83 17.10 14.39
N GLU A 38 5.20 17.47 13.29
CA GLU A 38 3.86 18.09 13.28
C GLU A 38 2.93 17.36 12.31
N VAL A 39 1.64 17.30 12.66
CA VAL A 39 0.58 16.75 11.82
C VAL A 39 -0.43 17.85 11.58
N ILE A 40 -0.50 18.33 10.34
CA ILE A 40 -1.36 19.45 9.93
C ILE A 40 -2.51 18.99 9.03
N THR A 41 -3.59 19.75 9.02
CA THR A 41 -4.72 19.56 8.11
C THR A 41 -4.52 20.34 6.80
N PHE A 42 -5.36 20.07 5.81
CA PHE A 42 -5.24 20.70 4.50
C PHE A 42 -5.61 22.19 4.51
N ASP A 43 -6.54 22.61 5.36
CA ASP A 43 -6.86 24.01 5.60
C ASP A 43 -5.65 24.77 6.21
N GLN A 44 -4.98 24.17 7.21
CA GLN A 44 -3.75 24.72 7.78
C GLN A 44 -2.62 24.80 6.76
N LEU A 45 -2.47 23.76 5.91
CA LEU A 45 -1.48 23.77 4.84
C LEU A 45 -1.76 24.89 3.83
N ALA A 46 -3.02 25.07 3.44
CA ALA A 46 -3.41 26.10 2.49
C ALA A 46 -3.16 27.52 3.02
N GLN A 47 -3.34 27.74 4.33
CA GLN A 47 -2.98 29.01 4.97
C GLN A 47 -1.46 29.23 5.04
N ARG A 48 -0.69 28.18 5.37
CA ARG A 48 0.77 28.27 5.54
C ARG A 48 1.54 28.37 4.22
N ALA A 49 1.11 27.63 3.21
CA ALA A 49 1.77 27.53 1.91
C ALA A 49 0.71 27.51 0.79
N PRO A 50 0.03 28.64 0.51
CA PRO A 50 -1.03 28.71 -0.49
C PRO A 50 -0.57 28.36 -1.91
N THR A 51 0.70 28.63 -2.22
CA THR A 51 1.33 28.27 -3.50
C THR A 51 1.91 26.84 -3.52
N GLY A 52 1.92 26.15 -2.38
CA GLY A 52 2.54 24.82 -2.23
C GLY A 52 4.09 24.83 -2.22
N ALA A 53 4.72 25.99 -2.10
CA ALA A 53 6.19 26.08 -2.02
C ALA A 53 6.75 25.25 -0.85
N ASN A 54 7.90 24.59 -1.06
CA ASN A 54 8.55 23.67 -0.10
C ASN A 54 7.68 22.49 0.36
N THR A 55 6.67 22.09 -0.43
CA THR A 55 5.88 20.89 -0.16
C THR A 55 6.19 19.78 -1.16
N VAL A 56 6.12 18.53 -0.71
CA VAL A 56 6.27 17.34 -1.55
C VAL A 56 4.97 16.55 -1.56
N LEU A 57 4.39 16.37 -2.75
CA LEU A 57 3.18 15.59 -2.92
C LEU A 57 3.52 14.09 -3.04
N LEU A 58 3.07 13.32 -2.05
CA LEU A 58 3.26 11.87 -2.01
C LEU A 58 1.93 11.13 -2.18
N ARG A 59 1.99 10.00 -2.90
CA ARG A 59 0.86 9.09 -3.14
C ARG A 59 1.22 7.67 -2.71
N GLY A 60 0.29 7.00 -2.03
CA GLY A 60 0.44 5.59 -1.67
C GLY A 60 0.37 4.64 -2.87
N PRO A 61 0.86 3.40 -2.74
CA PRO A 61 0.90 2.43 -3.84
C PRO A 61 -0.50 1.98 -4.27
N ARG A 62 -0.92 2.34 -5.49
CA ARG A 62 -2.24 1.98 -6.05
C ARG A 62 -2.39 0.49 -6.33
N ASN A 63 -1.31 -0.15 -6.78
CA ASN A 63 -1.31 -1.52 -7.30
C ASN A 63 -1.08 -2.60 -6.22
N ALA A 64 -0.91 -2.20 -4.96
CA ALA A 64 -0.72 -3.13 -3.84
C ALA A 64 -2.02 -3.81 -3.38
N ARG A 65 -3.18 -3.39 -3.90
CA ARG A 65 -4.50 -3.94 -3.54
C ARG A 65 -4.64 -5.39 -3.98
N GLU A 66 -5.38 -6.18 -3.20
CA GLU A 66 -5.61 -7.60 -3.51
C GLU A 66 -6.34 -7.80 -4.84
N SER A 67 -7.32 -6.96 -5.15
CA SER A 67 -8.04 -7.00 -6.42
C SER A 67 -7.10 -6.87 -7.64
N VAL A 68 -6.07 -6.03 -7.55
CA VAL A 68 -5.12 -5.79 -8.64
C VAL A 68 -4.29 -7.05 -8.93
N LYS A 69 -4.02 -7.89 -7.93
CA LYS A 69 -3.30 -9.15 -8.13
C LYS A 69 -4.08 -10.16 -8.98
N HIS A 70 -5.40 -10.01 -9.05
CA HIS A 70 -6.26 -10.85 -9.88
C HIS A 70 -6.40 -10.35 -11.33
N PHE A 71 -5.90 -9.14 -11.63
CA PHE A 71 -5.97 -8.60 -12.99
C PHE A 71 -5.02 -9.35 -13.93
N GLY A 72 -5.43 -9.47 -15.20
CA GLY A 72 -4.79 -10.33 -16.19
C GLY A 72 -5.40 -11.73 -16.27
N LYS A 73 -4.77 -12.64 -17.01
CA LYS A 73 -5.29 -14.00 -17.27
C LYS A 73 -4.51 -15.07 -16.50
N PRO A 74 -5.04 -15.60 -15.38
CA PRO A 74 -4.40 -16.72 -14.69
C PRO A 74 -4.37 -17.95 -15.61
N GLY A 75 -3.18 -18.40 -16.00
CA GLY A 75 -3.07 -19.56 -16.91
C GLY A 75 -2.30 -19.26 -18.18
N ALA A 76 -2.22 -17.99 -18.58
CA ALA A 76 -1.43 -17.58 -19.73
C ALA A 76 0.08 -17.70 -19.44
N PRO A 77 0.91 -18.09 -20.43
CA PRO A 77 2.37 -18.03 -20.33
C PRO A 77 2.83 -16.64 -19.89
N GLY A 78 3.78 -16.58 -18.95
CA GLY A 78 4.30 -15.32 -18.40
C GLY A 78 3.36 -14.58 -17.43
N SER A 79 2.12 -15.04 -17.22
CA SER A 79 1.18 -14.39 -16.31
C SER A 79 1.35 -14.85 -14.86
N SER A 80 1.63 -13.88 -13.98
CA SER A 80 1.66 -14.01 -12.52
C SER A 80 0.32 -13.72 -11.84
N ALA A 81 -0.76 -13.50 -12.62
CA ALA A 81 -2.09 -13.19 -12.08
C ALA A 81 -2.57 -14.26 -11.09
N LYS A 82 -3.05 -13.81 -9.93
CA LYS A 82 -3.60 -14.66 -8.88
C LYS A 82 -4.97 -15.21 -9.33
N PRO A 83 -5.18 -16.53 -9.33
CA PRO A 83 -6.50 -17.09 -9.62
C PRO A 83 -7.48 -16.81 -8.47
N PHE A 84 -8.76 -16.68 -8.79
CA PHE A 84 -9.83 -16.70 -7.80
C PHE A 84 -10.08 -18.13 -7.36
N VAL A 85 -9.65 -18.48 -6.14
CA VAL A 85 -9.79 -19.82 -5.57
C VAL A 85 -10.69 -19.78 -4.35
N ARG A 86 -11.49 -20.84 -4.13
CA ARG A 86 -12.35 -20.95 -2.93
C ARG A 86 -11.53 -21.00 -1.63
N SER A 87 -10.40 -21.69 -1.66
CA SER A 87 -9.48 -21.82 -0.52
C SER A 87 -8.06 -22.09 -0.99
N LYS A 88 -7.09 -21.87 -0.10
CA LYS A 88 -5.68 -22.15 -0.36
C LYS A 88 -5.35 -23.54 0.17
N GLY A 89 -5.03 -24.49 -0.71
CA GLY A 89 -4.65 -25.84 -0.30
C GLY A 89 -4.13 -26.71 -1.43
N ARG A 90 -3.63 -27.91 -1.11
CA ARG A 90 -3.12 -28.88 -2.10
C ARG A 90 -4.19 -29.27 -3.13
N LYS A 91 -5.46 -29.34 -2.70
CA LYS A 91 -6.61 -29.78 -3.52
C LYS A 91 -7.20 -28.66 -4.41
N PHE A 92 -6.81 -27.41 -4.23
CA PHE A 92 -7.43 -26.26 -4.92
C PHE A 92 -6.49 -25.69 -5.97
N GLU A 93 -6.80 -25.88 -7.26
CA GLU A 93 -6.13 -25.26 -8.43
C GLU A 93 -4.58 -25.29 -8.43
N ARG A 94 -3.98 -26.40 -7.98
CA ARG A 94 -2.51 -26.60 -7.95
C ARG A 94 -2.00 -27.77 -8.80
N ALA A 95 -2.88 -28.46 -9.53
CA ALA A 95 -2.55 -29.67 -10.30
C ALA A 95 -2.21 -29.35 -11.77
N ARG A 96 -3.15 -29.60 -12.70
CA ARG A 96 -2.96 -29.38 -14.14
C ARG A 96 -2.72 -27.90 -14.44
N GLY A 97 -1.75 -27.60 -15.33
CA GLY A 97 -1.41 -26.22 -15.72
C GLY A 97 -0.57 -25.43 -14.71
N ARG A 98 -0.24 -26.00 -13.54
CA ARG A 98 0.59 -25.36 -12.50
C ARG A 98 1.88 -26.11 -12.19
N ARG A 99 2.03 -27.34 -12.67
CA ARG A 99 3.19 -28.22 -12.43
C ARG A 99 3.49 -29.02 -13.69
N ALA A 100 4.78 -29.24 -13.97
CA ALA A 100 5.21 -29.98 -15.16
C ALA A 100 4.69 -31.43 -15.17
N SER A 101 4.56 -32.06 -14.00
CA SER A 101 4.10 -33.45 -13.87
C SER A 101 2.61 -33.70 -14.19
N ARG A 102 1.81 -32.66 -14.46
CA ARG A 102 0.37 -32.78 -14.73
C ARG A 102 0.00 -32.09 -16.04
N GLY A 103 0.49 -32.64 -17.15
CA GLY A 103 0.17 -32.25 -18.52
C GLY A 103 1.02 -31.09 -19.04
N TYR A 104 0.95 -29.93 -18.40
CA TYR A 104 1.78 -28.77 -18.74
C TYR A 104 1.93 -27.83 -17.56
N LYS A 105 2.93 -26.95 -17.63
CA LYS A 105 3.15 -25.87 -16.67
C LYS A 105 3.11 -24.55 -17.43
N LYS A 106 2.22 -23.65 -16.99
CA LYS A 106 2.25 -22.27 -17.44
C LYS A 106 3.47 -21.51 -16.90
#